data_AF-A0AAU3CF48-F1
#
_entry.id   AF-A0AAU3CF48-F1
#
_cell.length_a   1.000
_cell.length_b   1.000
_cell.length_c   1.000
_cell.angle_alpha   90.00
_cell.angle_beta   90.00
_cell.angle_gamma   90.00
#
_symmetry.space_group_name_H-M   'P 1'
#
loop_
_entity.id
_entity.type
_entity.pdbx_description
1 polymer ?
#
loop_
_entity_poly.entity_id
_entity_poly.type
_entity_poly.pdbx_seq_one_letter_code
_entity_poly.pdbx_strand_id
1 'polypeptide(L)' 'MEASNGGDVRPPDRGPFPAPGTASGEDQDTADASIQGTAGELVLVLYGRIPVDSLKVDGDRRVFDLLLAWDPDA' A
#
# COMPACT_ATOMS: atom_id res chain seq x y z
N MET A 1 33.62 49.73 -14.69
CA MET A 1 33.70 48.42 -15.36
C MET A 1 33.54 47.37 -14.27
N GLU A 2 32.32 47.22 -13.76
CA GLU A 2 31.98 46.15 -12.82
C GLU A 2 31.16 45.13 -13.60
N ALA A 3 31.74 43.94 -13.74
CA ALA A 3 31.14 42.83 -14.47
C ALA A 3 30.35 41.95 -13.51
N SER A 4 29.16 41.55 -13.99
CA SER A 4 28.47 40.29 -13.71
C SER A 4 28.04 40.01 -12.28
N ASN A 5 26.81 40.44 -11.96
CA ASN A 5 25.97 39.73 -10.99
C ASN A 5 25.37 38.49 -11.68
N GLY A 6 26.15 37.41 -11.75
CA GLY A 6 25.70 36.10 -12.19
C GLY A 6 25.05 35.38 -11.01
N GLY A 7 23.73 35.34 -11.00
CA GLY A 7 22.96 34.60 -10.01
C GLY A 7 23.23 33.11 -10.12
N ASP A 8 23.71 32.53 -9.03
CA ASP A 8 23.65 31.08 -8.79
C ASP A 8 22.58 30.86 -7.73
N VAL A 9 21.32 30.74 -8.15
CA VAL A 9 20.26 30.23 -7.29
C VAL A 9 20.52 28.73 -7.16
N ARG A 10 21.30 28.36 -6.14
CA ARG A 10 21.50 26.96 -5.77
C ARG A 10 20.12 26.32 -5.57
N PRO A 11 19.76 25.25 -6.29
CA PRO A 11 18.48 24.59 -6.06
C PRO A 11 18.43 24.11 -4.60
N PRO A 12 17.26 24.17 -3.91
CA PRO A 12 17.16 23.65 -2.56
C PRO A 12 17.58 22.18 -2.60
N ASP A 13 18.42 21.80 -1.65
CA ASP A 13 18.87 20.43 -1.46
C ASP A 13 17.62 19.57 -1.26
N ARG A 14 17.20 18.91 -2.33
CA ARG A 14 16.04 18.05 -2.33
C ARG A 14 16.55 16.77 -1.68
N GLY A 15 16.54 16.77 -0.35
CA GLY A 15 16.84 15.60 0.46
C GLY A 15 16.09 14.38 -0.09
N PRO A 16 16.60 13.16 0.16
CA PRO A 16 16.04 11.96 -0.42
C PRO A 16 14.52 11.97 -0.28
N PHE A 17 13.81 11.84 -1.41
CA PHE A 17 12.37 11.60 -1.34
C PHE A 17 12.17 10.39 -0.43
N PRO A 18 11.27 10.44 0.57
CA PRO A 18 10.94 9.24 1.32
C PRO A 18 10.51 8.20 0.29
N ALA A 19 11.21 7.08 0.24
CA ALA A 19 10.77 5.95 -0.56
C ALA A 19 9.34 5.61 -0.07
N PRO A 20 8.35 5.47 -0.97
CA PRO A 20 7.05 4.95 -0.55
C PRO A 20 7.30 3.58 0.08
N GLY A 21 7.11 3.48 1.40
CA GLY A 21 7.32 2.24 2.14
C GLY A 21 8.39 2.25 3.23
N THR A 22 8.91 3.39 3.70
CA THR A 22 9.53 3.40 5.04
C THR A 22 8.43 3.45 6.11
N ALA A 23 7.78 2.30 6.34
CA ALA A 23 7.14 2.05 7.62
C ALA A 23 8.27 2.01 8.65
N SER A 24 8.46 3.12 9.36
CA SER A 24 9.32 3.16 10.54
C SER A 24 8.78 2.11 11.51
N GLY A 25 9.67 1.32 12.11
CA GLY A 25 9.32 0.23 13.02
C GLY A 25 8.64 0.72 14.29
N GLU A 26 7.37 1.06 14.18
CA GLU A 26 6.37 0.95 15.24
C GLU A 26 5.79 -0.46 15.12
N ASP A 27 5.42 -1.06 16.24
CA ASP A 27 4.93 -2.44 16.42
C ASP A 27 4.49 -3.13 15.13
N GLN A 28 4.94 -4.35 14.85
CA GLN A 28 4.42 -5.16 13.74
C GLN A 28 2.94 -5.43 14.05
N ASP A 29 2.08 -4.46 13.75
CA ASP A 29 0.65 -4.49 13.97
C ASP A 29 0.20 -5.78 13.31
N THR A 30 -0.25 -6.72 14.14
CA THR A 30 -0.76 -7.98 13.66
C THR A 30 -1.86 -7.64 12.67
N ALA A 31 -1.72 -8.10 11.42
CA ALA A 31 -2.68 -7.79 10.38
C ALA A 31 -4.09 -8.12 10.88
N ASP A 32 -5.03 -7.17 10.72
CA ASP A 32 -6.41 -7.34 11.17
C ASP A 32 -7.08 -8.59 10.57
N ALA A 33 -6.62 -9.01 9.38
CA ALA A 33 -6.98 -10.26 8.76
C ALA A 33 -5.90 -10.76 7.77
N SER A 34 -5.82 -12.08 7.57
CA SER A 34 -5.01 -12.71 6.53
C SER A 34 -5.73 -13.87 5.84
N ILE A 35 -5.44 -14.09 4.55
CA ILE A 35 -5.91 -15.25 3.79
C ILE A 35 -4.74 -16.03 3.19
N GLN A 36 -4.84 -17.36 3.21
CA GLN A 36 -3.82 -18.25 2.70
C GLN A 36 -4.43 -19.31 1.77
N GLY A 37 -3.85 -19.45 0.58
CA GLY A 37 -4.23 -20.42 -0.44
C GLY A 37 -3.20 -20.45 -1.58
N THR A 38 -3.49 -21.19 -2.64
CA THR A 38 -2.70 -21.14 -3.88
C THR A 38 -2.87 -19.78 -4.58
N ALA A 39 -1.92 -19.43 -5.45
CA ALA A 39 -2.00 -18.20 -6.24
C ALA A 39 -3.31 -18.12 -7.05
N GLY A 40 -3.75 -19.24 -7.64
CA GLY A 40 -4.99 -19.30 -8.41
C GLY A 40 -6.23 -19.06 -7.55
N GLU A 41 -6.28 -19.64 -6.36
CA GLU A 41 -7.39 -19.46 -5.43
C GLU A 41 -7.48 -18.02 -4.91
N LEU A 42 -6.34 -17.41 -4.56
CA LEU A 42 -6.29 -15.99 -4.16
C LEU A 42 -6.83 -15.07 -5.25
N VAL A 43 -6.46 -15.30 -6.51
CA VAL A 43 -6.98 -14.55 -7.66
C VAL A 43 -8.50 -14.73 -7.78
N LEU A 44 -9.01 -15.96 -7.71
CA LEU A 44 -10.45 -16.21 -7.82
C LEU A 44 -11.25 -15.54 -6.70
N VAL A 45 -10.73 -15.49 -5.47
CA VAL A 45 -11.37 -14.77 -4.36
C VAL A 45 -11.39 -13.26 -4.61
N LEU A 46 -10.27 -12.65 -5.00
CA LEU A 46 -10.18 -11.20 -5.25
C LEU A 46 -11.11 -10.73 -6.39
N TYR A 47 -11.40 -11.60 -7.36
CA TYR A 47 -12.36 -11.34 -8.44
C TYR A 47 -13.80 -11.76 -8.09
N GLY A 48 -14.10 -12.14 -6.85
CA GLY A 48 -15.43 -12.54 -6.40
C GLY A 48 -15.98 -13.80 -7.08
N ARG A 49 -15.10 -14.67 -7.59
CA ARG A 49 -15.48 -15.91 -8.30
C ARG A 49 -15.72 -17.08 -7.36
N ILE A 50 -15.03 -17.11 -6.22
CA ILE A 50 -15.24 -18.08 -5.13
C ILE A 50 -15.29 -17.33 -3.79
N PRO A 51 -15.98 -17.85 -2.76
CA PRO A 51 -16.05 -17.17 -1.47
C PRO A 51 -14.71 -17.21 -0.72
N VAL A 52 -14.41 -16.17 0.06
CA VAL A 52 -13.18 -16.07 0.88
C VAL A 52 -13.05 -17.22 1.89
N ASP A 53 -14.18 -17.75 2.36
CA ASP A 53 -14.28 -18.88 3.31
C ASP A 53 -13.79 -20.21 2.71
N SER A 54 -13.54 -20.26 1.39
CA SER A 54 -12.87 -21.40 0.76
C SER A 54 -11.37 -21.46 1.06
N LEU A 55 -10.78 -20.39 1.60
CA LEU A 55 -9.36 -20.30 1.97
C LEU A 55 -9.17 -20.36 3.48
N LYS A 56 -7.93 -20.58 3.91
CA LYS A 56 -7.58 -20.42 5.32
C LYS A 56 -7.59 -18.93 5.65
N VAL A 57 -8.51 -18.52 6.51
CA VAL A 57 -8.65 -17.15 6.99
C VAL A 57 -8.18 -17.06 8.44
N ASP A 58 -7.45 -15.99 8.77
CA ASP A 58 -7.12 -15.58 10.13
C ASP A 58 -7.58 -14.12 10.33
N GLY A 59 -7.98 -13.76 11.55
CA GLY A 59 -8.50 -12.42 11.87
C GLY A 59 -9.93 -12.13 11.38
N ASP A 60 -10.27 -10.86 11.18
CA ASP A 60 -11.62 -10.41 10.81
C ASP A 60 -11.86 -10.48 9.29
N ARG A 61 -12.55 -11.53 8.85
CA ARG A 61 -12.90 -11.71 7.43
C ARG A 61 -13.69 -10.53 6.84
N ARG A 62 -14.43 -9.77 7.66
CA ARG A 62 -15.24 -8.65 7.18
C ARG A 62 -14.40 -7.58 6.52
N VAL A 63 -13.10 -7.49 6.86
CA VAL A 63 -12.15 -6.62 6.17
C VAL A 63 -12.11 -6.94 4.66
N PHE A 64 -12.13 -8.22 4.28
CA PHE A 64 -12.18 -8.62 2.87
C PHE A 64 -13.54 -8.31 2.24
N ASP A 65 -14.64 -8.51 2.96
CA ASP A 65 -15.99 -8.15 2.47
C ASP A 65 -16.08 -6.64 2.17
N LEU A 66 -15.48 -5.79 3.03
CA LEU A 66 -15.38 -4.34 2.82
C LEU A 66 -14.48 -3.98 1.63
N LEU A 67 -13.33 -4.63 1.48
CA LEU A 67 -12.43 -4.44 0.33
C LEU A 67 -13.08 -4.81 -1.00
N LEU A 68 -13.89 -5.88 -1.02
CA LEU A 68 -14.64 -6.32 -2.19
C LEU A 68 -15.76 -5.33 -2.56
N ALA A 69 -16.37 -4.68 -1.57
CA ALA A 69 -17.40 -3.66 -1.76
C ALA A 69 -16.85 -2.26 -2.00
N TRP A 70 -15.53 -2.08 -1.93
CA TRP A 70 -14.89 -0.78 -2.04
C TRP A 70 -15.02 -0.22 -3.46
N ASP A 71 -15.64 0.95 -3.57
CA ASP A 71 -15.66 1.76 -4.78
C ASP A 71 -14.65 2.91 -4.61
N PRO A 72 -13.53 2.93 -5.37
CA PRO A 72 -12.47 3.92 -5.19
C PRO A 72 -12.87 5.33 -5.65
N ASP A 73 -13.90 5.45 -6.49
CA ASP A 73 -14.34 6.71 -7.09
C ASP A 73 -15.63 7.28 -6.44
N ALA A 74 -16.11 6.64 -5.36
CA ALA A 74 -17.35 7.02 -4.66
C ALA A 74 -17.34 8.40 -3.99
#